data_AF-A0A929VWE2-F1
#
_entry.id   AF-A0A929VWE2-F1
#
_cell.length_a   1.000
_cell.length_b   1.000
_cell.length_c   1.000
_cell.angle_alpha   90.00
_cell.angle_beta   90.00
_cell.angle_gamma   90.00
#
_symmetry.space_group_name_H-M   'P 1'
#
loop_
_entity.id
_entity.type
_entity.pdbx_description
1 polymer ?
#
loop_
_entity_poly.entity_id
_entity_poly.type
_entity_poly.pdbx_seq_one_letter_code
_entity_poly.pdbx_strand_id
1 'polypeptide(L)'
;MTKHIIFSLLAALVLLASCSDGADNSASGQVVGKSGEMNVTANNGVWTYYSIEQNKVMGTSVFGDSTADSQWKQRTDWDIAICGDLIRTNSGTSGTGNGGLQVVPQGYNELENAPQSGYITDHFE
;
A
#
# COMPACT_ATOMS: atom_id res chain seq x y z
N MET A 1 53.31 -39.76 -46.16
CA MET A 1 53.13 -38.43 -46.79
C MET A 1 51.75 -37.96 -46.35
N THR A 2 51.49 -36.85 -45.66
CA THR A 2 52.24 -35.66 -45.22
C THR A 2 51.33 -35.02 -44.16
N LYS A 3 51.74 -34.95 -42.88
CA LYS A 3 52.13 -33.73 -42.15
C LYS A 3 51.16 -32.53 -42.24
N HIS A 4 50.63 -32.18 -41.07
CA HIS A 4 49.90 -30.98 -40.66
C HIS A 4 50.45 -29.65 -41.23
N ILE A 5 49.60 -28.61 -41.34
CA ILE A 5 49.70 -27.31 -40.62
C ILE A 5 48.73 -26.23 -41.18
N ILE A 6 47.76 -25.84 -40.33
CA ILE A 6 47.32 -24.49 -39.88
C ILE A 6 47.19 -23.28 -40.85
N PHE A 7 46.12 -22.50 -40.61
CA PHE A 7 45.96 -21.02 -40.62
C PHE A 7 45.04 -20.37 -41.66
N SER A 8 43.82 -19.99 -41.24
CA SER A 8 43.40 -18.57 -41.07
C SER A 8 41.90 -18.50 -40.76
N LEU A 9 41.51 -18.16 -39.52
CA LEU A 9 41.30 -16.80 -38.99
C LEU A 9 39.93 -16.22 -39.43
N LEU A 10 38.89 -16.32 -38.60
CA LEU A 10 38.06 -15.15 -38.22
C LEU A 10 37.07 -15.44 -37.08
N ALA A 11 37.18 -14.60 -36.03
CA ALA A 11 36.19 -14.24 -35.01
C ALA A 11 35.56 -15.41 -34.22
N ALA A 12 36.12 -15.86 -33.10
CA ALA A 12 36.36 -15.13 -31.85
C ALA A 12 35.17 -14.29 -31.36
N LEU A 13 34.68 -14.70 -30.18
CA LEU A 13 34.26 -13.81 -29.10
C LEU A 13 32.77 -13.41 -29.02
N VAL A 14 31.89 -14.39 -28.79
CA VAL A 14 30.68 -14.14 -27.99
C VAL A 14 31.08 -14.27 -26.52
N LEU A 15 31.64 -13.19 -25.97
CA LEU A 15 31.78 -13.05 -24.53
C LEU A 15 30.37 -13.02 -23.94
N LEU A 16 30.12 -13.97 -23.05
CA LEU A 16 29.02 -13.91 -22.09
C LEU A 16 29.11 -12.56 -21.39
N ALA A 17 28.22 -11.63 -21.74
CA ALA A 17 27.92 -10.48 -20.91
C ALA A 17 27.18 -10.99 -19.66
N SER A 18 27.91 -11.68 -18.78
CA SER A 18 27.53 -11.77 -17.38
C SER A 18 27.83 -10.39 -16.81
N CYS A 19 26.83 -9.50 -16.80
CA CYS A 19 26.85 -8.43 -15.81
C CYS A 19 26.90 -9.15 -14.47
N SER A 20 28.06 -9.17 -13.85
CA SER A 20 28.11 -9.26 -12.40
C SER A 20 27.47 -7.97 -11.93
N ASP A 21 26.17 -7.97 -11.74
CA ASP A 21 25.60 -7.06 -10.77
C ASP A 21 26.29 -7.43 -9.47
N GLY A 22 27.18 -6.52 -9.05
CA GLY A 22 27.82 -6.60 -7.76
C GLY A 22 26.74 -6.90 -6.74
N ALA A 23 27.09 -7.68 -5.73
CA ALA A 23 26.24 -7.84 -4.57
C ALA A 23 26.00 -6.46 -3.96
N ASP A 24 24.96 -5.79 -4.46
CA ASP A 24 24.33 -4.69 -3.79
C ASP A 24 23.76 -5.34 -2.54
N ASN A 25 24.52 -5.23 -1.46
CA ASN A 25 23.96 -5.18 -0.12
C ASN A 25 23.01 -3.99 -0.12
N SER A 26 21.83 -4.19 -0.70
CA SER A 26 20.68 -3.36 -0.47
C SER A 26 20.38 -3.52 1.01
N ALA A 27 21.01 -2.68 1.83
CA ALA A 27 20.38 -2.21 3.05
C ALA A 27 18.96 -1.90 2.65
N SER A 28 18.00 -2.68 3.14
CA SER A 28 16.60 -2.55 2.74
C SER A 28 16.19 -1.11 3.00
N GLY A 29 16.16 -0.30 1.95
CA GLY A 29 15.72 1.08 2.04
C GLY A 29 14.28 1.00 2.49
N GLN A 30 14.03 1.37 3.75
CA GLN A 30 12.69 1.46 4.30
C GLN A 30 11.89 2.35 3.35
N VAL A 31 10.87 1.78 2.71
CA VAL A 31 9.98 2.55 1.85
C VAL A 31 9.24 3.52 2.75
N VAL A 32 9.69 4.77 2.79
CA VAL A 32 8.99 5.83 3.51
C VAL A 32 7.73 6.16 2.69
N GLY A 33 6.57 5.79 3.24
CA GLY A 33 5.28 6.15 2.66
C GLY A 33 5.09 7.68 2.63
N LYS A 34 4.16 8.17 1.80
CA LYS A 34 3.78 9.59 1.79
C LYS A 34 3.24 9.98 3.17
N SER A 35 3.63 11.16 3.65
CA SER A 35 3.06 11.80 4.84
C SER A 35 2.40 13.11 4.46
N GLY A 36 1.41 13.52 5.26
CA GLY A 36 0.68 14.75 5.02
C GLY A 36 -0.45 14.95 6.04
N GLU A 37 -1.06 16.13 5.98
CA GLU A 37 -2.24 16.46 6.76
C GLU A 37 -3.48 16.38 5.89
N MET A 38 -4.55 15.84 6.46
CA MET A 38 -5.85 15.71 5.83
C MET A 38 -6.87 16.49 6.64
N ASN A 39 -7.69 17.29 5.95
CA ASN A 39 -8.84 17.96 6.54
C ASN A 39 -10.13 17.34 5.96
N VAL A 40 -10.85 16.57 6.78
CA VAL A 40 -12.15 15.99 6.43
C VAL A 40 -13.21 16.58 7.34
N THR A 41 -14.28 17.10 6.74
CA THR A 41 -15.45 17.55 7.50
C THR A 41 -16.26 16.33 7.94
N ALA A 42 -16.35 16.11 9.26
CA ALA A 42 -17.17 15.06 9.83
C ALA A 42 -18.62 15.53 10.04
N ASN A 43 -19.58 14.63 9.82
CA ASN A 43 -21.00 14.85 10.04
C ASN A 43 -21.61 13.55 10.59
N ASN A 44 -22.55 13.66 11.54
CA ASN A 44 -23.11 12.48 12.23
C ASN A 44 -24.12 11.69 11.39
N GLY A 45 -24.57 12.22 10.24
CA GLY A 45 -25.55 11.60 9.35
C GLY A 45 -24.97 11.07 8.05
N VAL A 46 -23.68 11.30 7.77
CA VAL A 46 -23.02 10.81 6.55
C VAL A 46 -21.62 10.29 6.81
N TRP A 47 -21.30 9.18 6.16
CA TRP A 47 -19.92 8.75 5.97
C TRP A 47 -19.27 9.59 4.90
N THR A 48 -18.05 10.07 5.16
CA THR A 48 -17.16 10.64 4.16
C THR A 48 -15.99 9.71 3.94
N TYR A 49 -15.86 9.18 2.72
CA TYR A 49 -14.81 8.22 2.35
C TYR A 49 -13.61 8.95 1.77
N TYR A 50 -12.42 8.54 2.17
CA TYR A 50 -11.18 9.23 1.84
C TYR A 50 -10.12 8.24 1.33
N SER A 51 -9.38 8.64 0.31
CA SER A 51 -8.17 7.97 -0.14
C SER A 51 -6.95 8.73 0.39
N ILE A 52 -6.17 8.07 1.23
CA ILE A 52 -4.89 8.56 1.76
C ILE A 52 -3.88 8.69 0.62
N GLU A 53 -3.80 7.67 -0.26
CA GLU A 53 -2.86 7.67 -1.39
C GLU A 53 -3.10 8.85 -2.35
N GLN A 54 -4.38 9.17 -2.62
CA GLN A 54 -4.75 10.28 -3.49
C GLN A 54 -4.91 11.61 -2.74
N ASN A 55 -4.84 11.60 -1.41
CA ASN A 55 -5.15 12.75 -0.55
C ASN A 55 -6.50 13.40 -0.92
N LYS A 56 -7.55 12.59 -1.07
CA LYS A 56 -8.82 13.01 -1.70
C LYS A 56 -10.07 12.34 -1.10
N VAL A 57 -11.15 13.12 -0.98
CA VAL A 57 -12.50 12.58 -0.70
C VAL A 57 -13.04 11.84 -1.93
N MET A 58 -13.41 10.59 -1.72
CA MET A 58 -13.91 9.69 -2.77
C MET A 58 -15.43 9.75 -2.93
N GLY A 59 -16.13 10.23 -1.89
CA GLY A 59 -17.58 10.41 -1.90
C GLY A 59 -18.18 10.31 -0.50
N THR A 60 -19.51 10.27 -0.44
CA THR A 60 -20.28 10.17 0.81
C THR A 60 -21.41 9.15 0.71
N SER A 61 -21.90 8.68 1.86
CA SER A 61 -23.13 7.87 1.98
C SER A 61 -23.89 8.23 3.25
N VAL A 62 -25.20 7.97 3.27
CA VAL A 62 -26.04 8.20 4.44
C VAL A 62 -25.71 7.16 5.52
N PHE A 63 -25.62 7.59 6.77
CA PHE A 63 -25.42 6.70 7.90
C PHE A 63 -26.58 5.69 8.03
N GLY A 64 -26.26 4.41 8.14
CA GLY A 64 -27.25 3.33 8.27
C GLY A 64 -27.92 2.88 6.96
N ASP A 65 -27.50 3.40 5.81
CA ASP A 65 -27.96 2.92 4.51
C ASP A 65 -27.23 1.64 4.11
N SER A 66 -27.88 0.49 4.34
CA SER A 66 -27.32 -0.83 4.04
C SER A 66 -27.04 -1.07 2.55
N THR A 67 -27.77 -0.40 1.66
CA THR A 67 -27.53 -0.49 0.21
C THR A 67 -26.25 0.26 -0.12
N ALA A 68 -26.12 1.50 0.36
CA ALA A 68 -24.92 2.30 0.15
C ALA A 68 -23.69 1.62 0.77
N ASP A 69 -23.80 1.09 1.99
CA ASP A 69 -22.72 0.36 2.64
C ASP A 69 -22.28 -0.86 1.83
N SER A 70 -23.23 -1.61 1.26
CA SER A 70 -22.91 -2.76 0.38
C SER A 70 -22.19 -2.34 -0.91
N GLN A 71 -22.50 -1.17 -1.47
CA GLN A 71 -21.82 -0.63 -2.65
C GLN A 71 -20.40 -0.16 -2.30
N TRP A 72 -20.25 0.59 -1.21
CA TRP A 72 -18.96 1.09 -0.77
C TRP A 72 -18.02 -0.02 -0.31
N LYS A 73 -18.55 -1.10 0.25
CA LYS A 73 -17.79 -2.30 0.61
C LYS A 73 -17.03 -2.92 -0.56
N GLN A 74 -17.60 -2.85 -1.77
CA GLN A 74 -17.01 -3.43 -2.98
C GLN A 74 -15.95 -2.53 -3.61
N ARG A 75 -15.80 -1.29 -3.13
CA ARG A 75 -14.85 -0.32 -3.67
C ARG A 75 -13.48 -0.46 -2.99
N THR A 76 -12.43 -0.35 -3.79
CA THR A 76 -11.02 -0.42 -3.34
C THR A 76 -10.29 0.92 -3.47
N ASP A 77 -11.01 1.97 -3.85
CA ASP A 77 -10.44 3.31 -4.11
C ASP A 77 -10.47 4.24 -2.89
N TRP A 78 -10.89 3.74 -1.72
CA TRP A 78 -10.91 4.45 -0.44
C TRP A 78 -10.19 3.64 0.65
N ASP A 79 -9.63 4.33 1.64
CA ASP A 79 -8.83 3.73 2.70
C ASP A 79 -9.53 3.82 4.07
N ILE A 80 -10.08 4.99 4.38
CA ILE A 80 -10.80 5.28 5.63
C ILE A 80 -12.09 6.04 5.35
N ALA A 81 -13.05 5.97 6.28
CA ALA A 81 -14.21 6.85 6.28
C ALA A 81 -14.55 7.34 7.69
N ILE A 82 -15.09 8.56 7.77
CA ILE A 82 -15.43 9.25 9.03
C ILE A 82 -16.91 9.65 9.02
N CYS A 83 -17.62 9.41 10.12
CA CYS A 83 -19.01 9.83 10.35
C CYS A 83 -19.16 10.27 11.81
N GLY A 84 -19.17 11.59 12.05
CA GLY A 84 -19.12 12.13 13.42
C GLY A 84 -17.85 11.70 14.15
N ASP A 85 -18.01 10.94 15.23
CA ASP A 85 -16.96 10.32 16.04
C ASP A 85 -16.62 8.87 15.61
N LEU A 86 -17.32 8.35 14.59
CA LEU A 86 -17.09 7.01 14.06
C LEU A 86 -16.02 7.03 12.97
N ILE A 87 -15.15 6.02 13.00
CA ILE A 87 -14.13 5.76 11.99
C ILE A 87 -14.30 4.33 11.51
N ARG A 88 -14.17 4.11 10.20
CA ARG A 88 -14.02 2.78 9.62
C ARG A 88 -12.87 2.71 8.64
N THR A 89 -12.35 1.51 8.44
CA THR A 89 -11.33 1.22 7.42
C THR A 89 -11.92 0.40 6.29
N ASN A 90 -11.28 0.42 5.12
CA ASN A 90 -11.60 -0.50 4.04
C ASN A 90 -11.11 -1.91 4.39
N SER A 91 -11.86 -2.59 5.25
CA SER A 91 -11.59 -3.93 5.75
C SER A 91 -12.86 -4.54 6.38
N GLY A 92 -12.78 -5.81 6.74
CA GLY A 92 -13.76 -6.49 7.60
C GLY A 92 -15.20 -6.33 7.13
N THR A 93 -16.06 -5.76 7.98
CA THR A 93 -17.48 -5.58 7.66
C THR A 93 -17.72 -4.49 6.63
N SER A 94 -16.89 -3.44 6.61
CA SER A 94 -17.07 -2.25 5.79
C SER A 94 -16.41 -2.27 4.43
N GLY A 95 -15.46 -3.17 4.18
CA GLY A 95 -14.67 -3.16 2.94
C GLY A 95 -14.00 -4.49 2.63
N THR A 96 -13.60 -4.68 1.36
CA THR A 96 -12.84 -5.85 0.92
C THR A 96 -11.32 -5.60 0.86
N GLY A 97 -10.87 -4.42 1.27
CA GLY A 97 -9.46 -4.09 1.38
C GLY A 97 -8.77 -4.75 2.58
N ASN A 98 -7.47 -4.49 2.70
CA ASN A 98 -6.61 -5.00 3.78
C ASN A 98 -6.37 -3.95 4.88
N GLY A 99 -7.26 -2.97 5.02
CA GLY A 99 -7.13 -1.92 6.03
C GLY A 99 -7.19 -2.44 7.46
N GLY A 100 -6.82 -1.59 8.41
CA GLY A 100 -6.96 -1.86 9.84
C GLY A 100 -6.39 -0.71 10.67
N LEU A 101 -6.76 -0.65 11.95
CA LEU A 101 -6.28 0.35 12.89
C LEU A 101 -5.43 -0.31 13.97
N GLN A 102 -4.36 0.37 14.37
CA GLN A 102 -3.53 -0.03 15.50
C GLN A 102 -3.31 1.17 16.41
N VAL A 103 -3.48 0.95 17.71
CA VAL A 103 -3.21 1.96 18.73
C VAL A 103 -1.85 1.65 19.33
N VAL A 104 -0.94 2.61 19.23
CA VAL A 104 0.39 2.54 19.83
C VAL A 104 0.53 3.60 20.92
N PRO A 105 1.34 3.35 21.97
CA PRO A 105 1.53 4.31 23.05
C PRO A 105 2.41 5.51 22.66
N GLN A 106 3.23 5.39 21.61
CA GLN A 106 4.11 6.45 21.13
C GLN A 106 3.33 7.57 20.41
N GLY A 107 3.81 8.81 20.51
CA GLY A 107 3.30 9.91 19.69
C GLY A 107 3.62 9.71 18.21
N TYR A 108 2.84 10.33 17.31
CA TYR A 108 3.03 10.20 15.86
C TYR A 108 4.46 10.52 15.40
N ASN A 109 5.06 11.57 15.95
CA ASN A 109 6.43 12.00 15.60
C ASN A 109 7.53 11.10 16.19
N GLU A 110 7.19 10.23 17.14
CA GLU A 110 8.13 9.31 17.81
C GLU A 110 8.09 7.90 17.21
N LEU A 111 7.08 7.61 16.38
CA LEU A 111 6.88 6.30 15.77
C LEU A 111 7.72 6.17 14.48
N GLU A 112 8.91 5.61 14.60
CA GLU A 112 9.80 5.38 13.44
C GLU A 112 9.36 4.21 12.54
N ASN A 113 8.77 3.17 13.14
CA ASN A 113 8.36 1.95 12.46
C ASN A 113 6.92 1.60 12.83
N ALA A 114 6.10 1.34 11.81
CA ALA A 114 4.75 0.82 12.03
C ALA A 114 4.83 -0.59 12.64
N PRO A 115 3.94 -0.92 13.60
CA PRO A 115 3.81 -2.30 14.09
C PRO A 115 3.60 -3.28 12.94
N GLN A 116 4.14 -4.50 13.07
CA GLN A 116 3.98 -5.53 12.03
C GLN A 116 2.70 -6.36 12.20
N SER A 117 2.01 -6.20 13.33
CA SER A 117 0.81 -6.97 13.68
C SER A 117 -0.09 -6.22 14.66
N GLY A 118 -1.26 -6.81 14.95
CA GLY A 118 -2.24 -6.29 15.91
C GLY A 118 -3.18 -5.23 15.33
N TYR A 119 -3.22 -5.06 14.00
CA TYR A 119 -4.22 -4.22 13.35
C TYR A 119 -5.61 -4.85 13.50
N ILE A 120 -6.53 -4.06 14.01
CA ILE A 120 -7.94 -4.41 14.17
C ILE A 120 -8.66 -4.05 12.87
N THR A 121 -9.30 -5.04 12.25
CA THR A 121 -10.19 -4.82 11.11
C THR A 121 -11.55 -4.33 11.57
N ASP A 122 -12.23 -3.61 10.69
CA ASP A 122 -13.56 -3.08 10.96
C ASP A 122 -14.57 -4.20 11.25
N HIS A 123 -15.39 -4.01 12.27
CA HIS A 123 -16.50 -4.90 12.62
C HIS A 123 -17.70 -4.07 13.06
N PHE A 124 -18.91 -4.59 12.81
CA PHE A 124 -20.14 -4.04 13.40
C PHE A 124 -20.14 -4.37 14.89
N GLU A 125 -20.22 -3.33 15.74
CA GLU A 125 -20.67 -3.47 17.13
C GLU A 125 -22.19 -3.33 17.22
#